data_AF-A0A372MIN4-F1
#
_entry.id   AF-A0A372MIN4-F1
#
_cell.length_a   1.000
_cell.length_b   1.000
_cell.length_c   1.000
_cell.angle_alpha   90.00
_cell.angle_beta   90.00
_cell.angle_gamma   90.00
#
_symmetry.space_group_name_H-M   'P 1'
#
loop_
_entity.id
_entity.type
_entity.pdbx_description
1 polymer ?
#
loop_
_entity_poly.entity_id
_entity_poly.type
_entity_poly.pdbx_seq_one_letter_code
_entity_poly.pdbx_strand_id
1 'polypeptide(L)'
;MRINNNNFQKNANTSLVAQLIWKSPGISRVDIARELNLYRSTVTNIISALIDDEVVYEGEEGSGVSRGGRKPIRLKLNERFGCVVGFDIQPSHYRAVILDITGGLLYQSKGKLPEVGFDEILTFLMDLVLKEIKRLSIPLLAVIAGIPGIVNAEDGIILYAEPFGLKNYDFYDFFAKRYDVLVFVENDANCTAWLEMTINRNVNLGDFMCMIADYHEGNYQFGDRAGIGVGIGLSIGGKVYHGSHHSSGEICTLSWRGHNKGQTGLPEDLLIKSVSDETAWKTFMKDLFSSLVPILSVLDPRVFFVHGKPFSDETRIREFLKEECPQFLAVMDKIGCKLLFDTKDEFVVAKGAATMFLQKLFAVPELSEIESRTHFDWEDVIDQAYPMKKTYEKPRMEVIHA
;
A
#
# COMPACT_ATOMS: atom_id res chain seq x y z
N MET A 1 -7.94 19.91 -20.68
CA MET A 1 -8.60 19.60 -19.39
C MET A 1 -10.11 19.76 -19.50
N ARG A 2 -10.88 18.67 -19.46
CA ARG A 2 -12.34 18.73 -19.22
C ARG A 2 -12.68 17.69 -18.16
N ILE A 3 -12.34 17.99 -16.91
CA ILE A 3 -12.88 17.25 -15.78
C ILE A 3 -14.39 17.48 -15.80
N ASN A 4 -15.16 16.42 -16.02
CA ASN A 4 -16.60 16.50 -15.84
C ASN A 4 -16.88 16.59 -14.35
N ASN A 5 -17.20 17.80 -13.87
CA ASN A 5 -17.45 18.07 -12.45
C ASN A 5 -18.51 17.13 -11.86
N ASN A 6 -19.51 16.73 -12.65
CA ASN A 6 -20.56 15.83 -12.18
C ASN A 6 -20.01 14.42 -11.91
N ASN A 7 -19.14 13.90 -12.79
CA ASN A 7 -18.53 12.59 -12.60
C ASN A 7 -17.54 12.61 -11.43
N PHE A 8 -16.74 13.66 -11.31
CA PHE A 8 -15.83 13.82 -10.17
C PHE A 8 -16.59 13.84 -8.84
N GLN A 9 -17.66 14.63 -8.74
CA GLN A 9 -18.49 14.69 -7.53
C GLN A 9 -19.20 13.36 -7.23
N LYS A 10 -19.68 12.64 -8.27
CA LYS A 10 -20.26 11.30 -8.12
C LYS A 10 -19.22 10.35 -7.51
N ASN A 11 -18.05 10.22 -8.14
CA ASN A 11 -16.99 9.32 -7.67
C ASN A 11 -16.49 9.68 -6.26
N ALA A 12 -16.27 10.97 -5.98
CA ALA A 12 -15.87 11.43 -4.65
C ALA A 12 -16.89 11.04 -3.56
N ASN A 13 -18.18 11.24 -3.82
CA ASN A 13 -19.23 10.85 -2.87
C ASN A 13 -19.34 9.32 -2.72
N THR A 14 -19.21 8.56 -3.81
CA THR A 14 -19.18 7.10 -3.77
C THR A 14 -18.03 6.60 -2.91
N SER A 15 -16.81 7.11 -3.13
CA SER A 15 -15.64 6.74 -2.32
C SER A 15 -15.82 7.09 -0.86
N LEU A 16 -16.36 8.26 -0.51
CA LEU A 16 -16.63 8.63 0.89
C LEU A 16 -17.64 7.70 1.56
N VAL A 17 -18.74 7.36 0.87
CA VAL A 17 -19.74 6.42 1.38
C VAL A 17 -19.14 5.03 1.57
N ALA A 18 -18.43 4.51 0.57
CA ALA A 18 -17.80 3.20 0.62
C ALA A 18 -16.70 3.13 1.69
N GLN A 19 -15.89 4.17 1.83
CA GLN A 19 -14.88 4.30 2.88
C GLN A 19 -15.51 4.22 4.27
N LEU A 20 -16.66 4.88 4.47
CA LEU A 20 -17.31 4.86 5.77
C LEU A 20 -17.89 3.47 6.09
N ILE A 21 -18.41 2.75 5.10
CA ILE A 21 -18.82 1.34 5.26
C ILE A 21 -17.60 0.46 5.58
N TRP A 22 -16.45 0.72 4.95
CA TRP A 22 -15.21 -0.02 5.18
C TRP A 22 -14.61 0.19 6.58
N LYS A 23 -14.67 1.43 7.10
CA LYS A 23 -14.22 1.79 8.45
C LYS A 23 -15.20 1.33 9.53
N SER A 24 -16.50 1.40 9.25
CA SER A 24 -17.57 1.10 10.21
C SER A 24 -18.53 0.03 9.67
N PRO A 25 -18.13 -1.26 9.58
CA PRO A 25 -19.00 -2.33 9.10
C PRO A 25 -20.30 -2.42 9.92
N GLY A 26 -21.44 -2.37 9.23
CA GLY A 26 -22.76 -2.37 9.84
C GLY A 26 -23.34 -0.99 10.14
N ILE A 27 -22.71 0.09 9.69
CA ILE A 27 -23.28 1.44 9.74
C ILE A 27 -24.60 1.51 8.96
N SER A 28 -25.53 2.35 9.42
CA SER A 28 -26.82 2.57 8.76
C SER A 28 -26.76 3.70 7.73
N ARG A 29 -27.67 3.69 6.74
CA ARG A 29 -27.82 4.78 5.76
C ARG A 29 -28.01 6.15 6.42
N VAL A 30 -28.71 6.18 7.56
CA VAL A 30 -29.00 7.42 8.31
C VAL A 30 -27.74 7.97 8.99
N ASP A 31 -26.90 7.08 9.51
CA ASP A 31 -25.65 7.46 10.16
C ASP A 31 -24.63 7.91 9.10
N ILE A 32 -24.54 7.24 7.94
CA ILE A 32 -23.72 7.70 6.81
C ILE A 32 -24.10 9.13 6.39
N ALA A 33 -25.41 9.40 6.20
CA ALA A 33 -25.87 10.73 5.82
C ALA A 33 -25.52 11.80 6.88
N ARG A 34 -25.56 11.43 8.16
CA ARG A 34 -25.20 12.32 9.28
C ARG A 34 -23.70 12.59 9.34
N GLU A 35 -22.87 11.56 9.24
CA GLU A 35 -21.42 11.66 9.37
C GLU A 35 -20.78 12.38 8.18
N LEU A 36 -21.26 12.12 6.96
CA LEU A 36 -20.75 12.78 5.74
C LEU A 36 -21.45 14.10 5.42
N ASN A 37 -22.43 14.52 6.22
CA ASN A 37 -23.27 15.70 5.96
C ASN A 37 -23.87 15.72 4.53
N LEU A 38 -24.32 14.55 4.06
CA LEU A 38 -24.94 14.38 2.75
C LEU A 38 -26.47 14.29 2.88
N TYR A 39 -27.19 14.72 1.84
CA TYR A 39 -28.64 14.49 1.78
C TYR A 39 -28.96 13.00 1.80
N ARG A 40 -30.02 12.62 2.53
CA ARG A 40 -30.46 11.21 2.64
C ARG A 40 -30.77 10.59 1.27
N SER A 41 -31.30 11.38 0.34
CA SER A 41 -31.57 10.95 -1.04
C SER A 41 -30.28 10.61 -1.77
N THR A 42 -29.23 11.44 -1.64
CA THR A 42 -27.91 11.18 -2.22
C THR A 42 -27.32 9.89 -1.70
N VAL A 43 -27.29 9.69 -0.38
CA VAL A 43 -26.78 8.47 0.25
C VAL A 43 -27.59 7.24 -0.19
N THR A 44 -28.91 7.36 -0.28
CA THR A 44 -29.78 6.28 -0.76
C THR A 44 -29.46 5.88 -2.19
N ASN A 45 -29.25 6.85 -3.09
CA ASN A 45 -28.93 6.58 -4.49
C ASN A 45 -27.56 5.90 -4.63
N ILE A 46 -26.54 6.40 -3.92
CA ILE A 46 -25.18 5.81 -3.95
C ILE A 46 -25.21 4.38 -3.43
N ILE A 47 -25.83 4.14 -2.28
CA ILE A 47 -25.89 2.79 -1.69
C ILE A 47 -26.68 1.84 -2.57
N SER A 48 -27.77 2.30 -3.21
CA SER A 48 -28.54 1.45 -4.13
C SER A 48 -27.69 1.05 -5.32
N ALA A 49 -26.92 1.98 -5.91
CA ALA A 49 -25.98 1.65 -6.99
C ALA A 49 -24.91 0.65 -6.53
N LEU A 50 -24.29 0.86 -5.35
CA LEU A 50 -23.31 -0.07 -4.80
C LEU A 50 -23.88 -1.47 -4.50
N ILE A 51 -25.19 -1.57 -4.19
CA ILE A 51 -25.88 -2.85 -4.01
C ILE A 51 -26.16 -3.51 -5.37
N ASP A 52 -26.62 -2.73 -6.37
CA ASP A 52 -26.87 -3.21 -7.74
C ASP A 52 -25.57 -3.69 -8.42
N ASP A 53 -24.43 -3.11 -8.01
CA ASP A 53 -23.09 -3.52 -8.43
C ASP A 53 -22.44 -4.57 -7.54
N GLU A 54 -23.19 -5.11 -6.57
CA GLU A 54 -22.76 -6.16 -5.64
C GLU A 54 -21.53 -5.78 -4.79
N VAL A 55 -21.14 -4.50 -4.73
CA VAL A 55 -20.04 -3.99 -3.89
C VAL A 55 -20.43 -4.02 -2.42
N VAL A 56 -21.70 -3.72 -2.14
CA VAL A 56 -22.28 -3.63 -0.79
C VAL A 56 -23.46 -4.58 -0.71
N TYR A 57 -23.65 -5.22 0.43
CA TYR A 57 -24.90 -5.92 0.74
C TYR A 57 -25.51 -5.42 2.04
N GLU A 58 -26.81 -5.65 2.16
CA GLU A 58 -27.59 -5.39 3.35
C GLU A 58 -27.65 -6.67 4.19
N GLY A 59 -27.09 -6.64 5.41
CA GLY A 59 -27.17 -7.75 6.35
C GLY A 59 -28.37 -7.64 7.28
N GLU A 60 -28.97 -8.79 7.62
CA GLU A 60 -29.85 -8.96 8.77
C GLU A 60 -29.15 -9.83 9.84
N GLU A 61 -29.15 -9.42 11.12
CA GLU A 61 -29.58 -10.24 12.28
C GLU A 61 -29.17 -9.70 13.66
N GLY A 62 -29.98 -10.05 14.68
CA GLY A 62 -29.73 -9.84 16.10
C GLY A 62 -31.00 -9.48 16.90
N SER A 63 -31.45 -10.38 17.77
CA SER A 63 -32.64 -10.32 18.64
C SER A 63 -32.54 -9.29 19.78
N GLY A 64 -32.33 -8.02 19.46
CA GLY A 64 -32.51 -6.93 20.42
C GLY A 64 -34.00 -6.58 20.57
N VAL A 65 -34.52 -6.61 21.79
CA VAL A 65 -35.91 -6.26 22.12
C VAL A 65 -36.21 -4.86 21.58
N SER A 66 -37.08 -4.81 20.57
CA SER A 66 -37.58 -3.58 19.96
C SER A 66 -38.33 -2.75 21.00
N ARG A 67 -37.80 -1.55 21.31
CA ARG A 67 -38.58 -0.42 21.83
C ARG A 67 -38.89 0.56 20.68
N GLY A 68 -39.60 0.09 19.66
CA GLY A 68 -40.23 0.92 18.61
C GLY A 68 -39.30 1.43 17.51
N GLY A 69 -39.72 1.26 16.24
CA GLY A 69 -39.04 1.73 15.02
C GLY A 69 -38.60 0.61 14.07
N ARG A 70 -38.56 0.87 12.75
CA ARG A 70 -37.99 -0.06 11.75
C ARG A 70 -36.50 -0.24 12.03
N LYS A 71 -36.04 -1.49 12.20
CA LYS A 71 -34.63 -1.79 12.51
C LYS A 71 -33.71 -1.18 11.43
N PRO A 72 -32.60 -0.52 11.81
CA PRO A 72 -31.62 -0.05 10.83
C PRO A 72 -31.02 -1.22 10.07
N ILE A 73 -31.04 -1.14 8.74
CA ILE A 73 -30.35 -2.10 7.87
C ILE A 73 -28.85 -1.86 7.98
N ARG A 74 -28.08 -2.91 8.25
CA ARG A 74 -26.63 -2.84 8.46
C ARG A 74 -25.91 -3.09 7.14
N LEU A 75 -25.11 -2.13 6.71
CA LEU A 75 -24.37 -2.19 5.44
C LEU A 75 -23.00 -2.82 5.63
N LYS A 76 -22.60 -3.69 4.71
CA LYS A 76 -21.26 -4.29 4.68
C LYS A 76 -20.76 -4.37 3.25
N LEU A 77 -19.45 -4.28 3.08
CA LEU A 77 -18.80 -4.60 1.81
C LEU A 77 -18.96 -6.10 1.53
N ASN A 78 -19.19 -6.43 0.26
CA ASN A 78 -19.22 -7.80 -0.20
C ASN A 78 -17.79 -8.33 -0.39
N GLU A 79 -17.33 -9.18 0.53
CA GLU A 79 -16.02 -9.84 0.45
C GLU A 79 -15.82 -10.67 -0.83
N ARG A 80 -16.90 -11.00 -1.55
CA ARG A 80 -16.88 -11.73 -2.83
C ARG A 80 -16.91 -10.85 -4.08
N PHE A 81 -17.09 -9.53 -3.93
CA PHE A 81 -17.13 -8.59 -5.06
C PHE A 81 -15.85 -8.68 -5.91
N GLY A 82 -14.70 -8.77 -5.24
CA GLY A 82 -13.42 -8.91 -5.91
C GLY A 82 -12.26 -9.01 -4.93
N CYS A 83 -11.11 -9.38 -5.45
CA CYS A 83 -9.86 -9.52 -4.73
C CYS A 83 -8.72 -8.73 -5.36
N VAL A 84 -7.71 -8.44 -4.57
CA VAL A 84 -6.54 -7.66 -4.94
C VAL A 84 -5.30 -8.47 -4.60
N VAL A 85 -4.34 -8.50 -5.53
CA VAL A 85 -3.05 -9.16 -5.34
C VAL A 85 -2.01 -8.14 -4.92
N GLY A 86 -1.24 -8.46 -3.90
CA GLY A 86 -0.05 -7.71 -3.52
C GLY A 86 1.18 -8.61 -3.58
N PHE A 87 2.23 -8.11 -4.22
CA PHE A 87 3.54 -8.75 -4.26
C PHE A 87 4.56 -7.92 -3.47
N ASP A 88 5.47 -8.61 -2.81
CA ASP A 88 6.74 -8.11 -2.32
C ASP A 88 7.82 -8.85 -3.13
N ILE A 89 8.50 -8.12 -4.01
CA ILE A 89 9.49 -8.69 -4.92
C ILE A 89 10.87 -8.23 -4.45
N GLN A 90 11.57 -9.12 -3.77
CA GLN A 90 12.93 -8.92 -3.28
C GLN A 90 13.91 -9.80 -4.08
N PRO A 91 15.18 -9.42 -4.24
CA PRO A 91 16.13 -10.16 -5.08
C PRO A 91 16.26 -11.65 -4.73
N SER A 92 16.10 -12.00 -3.44
CA SER A 92 16.25 -13.37 -2.94
C SER A 92 14.95 -14.15 -2.82
N HIS A 93 13.81 -13.46 -2.80
CA HIS A 93 12.53 -14.08 -2.46
C HIS A 93 11.35 -13.23 -2.92
N TYR A 94 10.20 -13.87 -3.05
CA TYR A 94 8.93 -13.18 -3.18
C TYR A 94 8.03 -13.48 -1.99
N ARG A 95 7.11 -12.56 -1.75
CA ARG A 95 5.89 -12.82 -0.97
C ARG A 95 4.70 -12.33 -1.77
N ALA A 96 3.61 -13.09 -1.72
CA ALA A 96 2.37 -12.78 -2.41
C ALA A 96 1.22 -12.89 -1.43
N VAL A 97 0.27 -11.98 -1.52
CA VAL A 97 -1.01 -12.05 -0.81
C VAL A 97 -2.16 -11.82 -1.77
N ILE A 98 -3.31 -12.41 -1.47
CA ILE A 98 -4.60 -12.07 -2.07
C ILE A 98 -5.49 -11.57 -0.95
N LEU A 99 -5.98 -10.34 -1.07
CA LEU A 99 -6.93 -9.75 -0.14
C LEU A 99 -8.30 -9.61 -0.80
N ASP A 100 -9.39 -9.76 -0.05
CA ASP A 100 -10.70 -9.28 -0.50
C ASP A 100 -10.79 -7.74 -0.43
N ILE A 101 -11.88 -7.17 -0.95
CA ILE A 101 -12.11 -5.71 -0.95
C ILE A 101 -12.23 -5.09 0.47
N THR A 102 -12.41 -5.90 1.51
CA THR A 102 -12.40 -5.44 2.91
C THR A 102 -11.00 -5.38 3.51
N GLY A 103 -10.00 -5.93 2.80
CA GLY A 103 -8.64 -6.14 3.27
C GLY A 103 -8.45 -7.47 4.00
N GLY A 104 -9.44 -8.37 3.96
CA GLY A 104 -9.37 -9.71 4.53
C GLY A 104 -8.42 -10.61 3.75
N LEU A 105 -7.56 -11.37 4.44
CA LEU A 105 -6.59 -12.26 3.81
C LEU A 105 -7.25 -13.53 3.28
N LEU A 106 -7.19 -13.74 1.97
CA LEU A 106 -7.70 -14.94 1.29
C LEU A 106 -6.62 -15.98 1.01
N TYR A 107 -5.40 -15.51 0.71
CA TYR A 107 -4.26 -16.36 0.37
C TYR A 107 -2.94 -15.65 0.68
N GLN A 108 -1.92 -16.41 1.04
CA GLN A 108 -0.54 -15.93 1.10
C GLN A 108 0.43 -17.01 0.66
N SER A 109 1.53 -16.61 0.03
CA SER A 109 2.61 -17.49 -0.43
C SER A 109 3.95 -16.80 -0.37
N LYS A 110 5.01 -17.55 -0.07
CA LYS A 110 6.38 -17.07 -0.11
C LYS A 110 7.29 -18.12 -0.70
N GLY A 111 8.35 -17.69 -1.36
CA GLY A 111 9.31 -18.58 -1.99
C GLY A 111 10.51 -17.83 -2.53
N LYS A 112 11.42 -18.55 -3.19
CA LYS A 112 12.54 -17.94 -3.92
C LYS A 112 12.07 -17.49 -5.30
N LEU A 113 12.68 -16.42 -5.81
CA LEU A 113 12.52 -16.06 -7.20
C LEU A 113 13.30 -17.03 -8.11
N PRO A 114 12.79 -17.32 -9.32
CA PRO A 114 13.56 -18.04 -10.33
C PRO A 114 14.75 -17.20 -10.81
N GLU A 115 15.86 -17.85 -11.15
CA GLU A 115 17.07 -17.20 -11.71
C GLU A 115 16.86 -16.88 -13.21
N VAL A 116 15.95 -15.95 -13.50
CA VAL A 116 15.55 -15.52 -14.86
C VAL A 116 15.42 -14.00 -14.94
N GLY A 117 15.13 -13.44 -16.12
CA GLY A 117 14.93 -11.99 -16.26
C GLY A 117 13.71 -11.48 -15.49
N PHE A 118 13.62 -10.15 -15.33
CA PHE A 118 12.55 -9.53 -14.54
C PHE A 118 11.16 -9.78 -15.13
N ASP A 119 11.02 -9.74 -16.46
CA ASP A 119 9.78 -10.07 -17.18
C ASP A 119 9.30 -11.51 -16.87
N GLU A 120 10.22 -12.47 -16.84
CA GLU A 120 9.93 -13.87 -16.51
C GLU A 120 9.58 -14.03 -15.02
N ILE A 121 10.20 -13.25 -14.13
CA ILE A 121 9.82 -13.19 -12.71
C ILE A 121 8.36 -12.72 -12.57
N LEU A 122 7.96 -11.64 -13.25
CA LEU A 122 6.59 -11.12 -13.20
C LEU A 122 5.59 -12.14 -13.75
N THR A 123 5.95 -12.82 -14.84
CA THR A 123 5.12 -13.88 -15.43
C THR A 123 4.93 -15.05 -14.45
N PHE A 124 6.02 -15.50 -13.80
CA PHE A 124 5.98 -16.55 -12.78
C PHE A 124 5.06 -16.19 -11.60
N LEU A 125 5.15 -14.95 -11.10
CA LEU A 125 4.31 -14.47 -10.00
C LEU A 125 2.84 -14.40 -10.40
N MET A 126 2.54 -13.97 -11.63
CA MET A 126 1.18 -13.94 -12.16
C MET A 126 0.58 -15.34 -12.31
N ASP A 127 1.32 -16.30 -12.86
CA ASP A 127 0.85 -17.68 -12.98
C ASP A 127 0.51 -18.29 -11.62
N LEU A 128 1.31 -17.98 -10.59
CA LEU A 128 1.09 -18.42 -9.22
C LEU A 128 -0.25 -17.91 -8.67
N VAL A 129 -0.53 -16.62 -8.79
CA VAL A 129 -1.75 -16.03 -8.21
C VAL A 129 -2.99 -16.32 -9.05
N LEU A 130 -2.89 -16.35 -10.38
CA LEU A 130 -4.03 -16.62 -11.27
C LEU A 130 -4.60 -18.03 -11.04
N LYS A 131 -3.74 -19.01 -10.76
CA LYS A 131 -4.17 -20.36 -10.36
C LYS A 131 -5.03 -20.34 -9.09
N GLU A 132 -4.62 -19.54 -8.12
CA GLU A 132 -5.32 -19.42 -6.83
C GLU A 132 -6.61 -18.61 -6.94
N ILE A 133 -6.62 -17.54 -7.72
CA ILE A 133 -7.81 -16.74 -8.03
C ILE A 133 -8.89 -17.62 -8.68
N LYS A 134 -8.50 -18.45 -9.66
CA LYS A 134 -9.41 -19.41 -10.30
C LYS A 134 -10.02 -20.39 -9.29
N ARG A 135 -9.24 -20.82 -8.28
CA ARG A 135 -9.75 -21.69 -7.20
C ARG A 135 -10.69 -20.95 -6.26
N LEU A 136 -10.38 -19.71 -5.90
CA LEU A 136 -11.21 -18.87 -5.04
C LEU A 136 -12.54 -18.50 -5.69
N SER A 137 -12.58 -18.44 -7.02
CA SER A 137 -13.74 -18.01 -7.81
C SER A 137 -14.24 -16.62 -7.41
N ILE A 138 -13.29 -15.69 -7.21
CA ILE A 138 -13.51 -14.27 -6.91
C ILE A 138 -12.85 -13.45 -8.03
N PRO A 139 -13.50 -12.40 -8.56
CA PRO A 139 -12.90 -11.54 -9.59
C PRO A 139 -11.59 -10.87 -9.13
N LEU A 140 -10.58 -10.80 -10.01
CA LEU A 140 -9.35 -10.06 -9.74
C LEU A 140 -9.52 -8.60 -10.14
N LEU A 141 -9.44 -7.69 -9.16
CA LEU A 141 -9.58 -6.25 -9.37
C LEU A 141 -8.27 -5.57 -9.74
N ALA A 142 -7.18 -5.92 -9.04
CA ALA A 142 -5.90 -5.26 -9.25
C ALA A 142 -4.71 -6.12 -8.81
N VAL A 143 -3.55 -5.83 -9.39
CA VAL A 143 -2.24 -6.39 -9.03
C VAL A 143 -1.29 -5.26 -8.69
N ILE A 144 -0.66 -5.33 -7.52
CA ILE A 144 0.29 -4.32 -7.04
C ILE A 144 1.60 -5.00 -6.65
N ALA A 145 2.72 -4.48 -7.13
CA ALA A 145 4.05 -4.92 -6.72
C ALA A 145 4.74 -3.86 -5.85
N GLY A 146 5.12 -4.25 -4.64
CA GLY A 146 6.10 -3.56 -3.82
C GLY A 146 7.51 -4.03 -4.17
N ILE A 147 8.40 -3.08 -4.47
CA ILE A 147 9.79 -3.38 -4.84
C ILE A 147 10.77 -2.40 -4.15
N PRO A 148 12.02 -2.81 -3.90
CA PRO A 148 13.07 -1.88 -3.51
C PRO A 148 13.46 -0.99 -4.69
N GLY A 149 13.42 0.33 -4.49
CA GLY A 149 13.90 1.31 -5.47
C GLY A 149 13.01 2.55 -5.60
N ILE A 150 13.37 3.40 -6.56
CA ILE A 150 12.66 4.64 -6.87
C ILE A 150 11.59 4.33 -7.92
N VAL A 151 10.32 4.57 -7.55
CA VAL A 151 9.15 4.21 -8.36
C VAL A 151 8.28 5.42 -8.61
N ASN A 152 8.05 5.75 -9.89
CA ASN A 152 6.96 6.64 -10.27
C ASN A 152 5.67 5.83 -10.30
N ALA A 153 4.94 5.85 -9.17
CA ALA A 153 3.69 5.11 -9.00
C ALA A 153 2.54 5.66 -9.86
N GLU A 154 2.58 6.94 -10.22
CA GLU A 154 1.57 7.59 -11.06
C GLU A 154 1.65 7.11 -12.53
N ASP A 155 2.85 6.87 -13.05
CA ASP A 155 3.01 6.35 -14.41
C ASP A 155 3.25 4.84 -14.47
N GLY A 156 3.41 4.19 -13.31
CA GLY A 156 3.75 2.76 -13.21
C GLY A 156 5.14 2.45 -13.78
N ILE A 157 6.13 3.32 -13.48
CA ILE A 157 7.51 3.20 -13.98
C ILE A 157 8.47 3.00 -12.81
N ILE A 158 9.28 1.94 -12.90
CA ILE A 158 10.41 1.73 -12.00
C ILE A 158 11.58 2.57 -12.53
N LEU A 159 11.78 3.75 -11.95
CA LEU A 159 12.83 4.68 -12.40
C LEU A 159 14.22 4.09 -12.15
N TYR A 160 14.41 3.50 -10.98
CA TYR A 160 15.67 2.86 -10.62
C TYR A 160 15.44 1.78 -9.55
N ALA A 161 15.87 0.55 -9.82
CA ALA A 161 15.93 -0.52 -8.84
C ALA A 161 17.25 -1.28 -9.00
N GLU A 162 18.29 -0.78 -8.33
CA GLU A 162 19.63 -1.39 -8.35
C GLU A 162 19.60 -2.90 -8.06
N PRO A 163 18.85 -3.39 -7.06
CA PRO A 163 18.84 -4.82 -6.72
C PRO A 163 18.25 -5.72 -7.80
N PHE A 164 17.66 -5.16 -8.85
CA PHE A 164 17.16 -5.86 -10.05
C PHE A 164 17.85 -5.40 -11.34
N GLY A 165 18.84 -4.49 -11.25
CA GLY A 165 19.49 -3.89 -12.41
C GLY A 165 18.56 -3.08 -13.32
N LEU A 166 17.43 -2.59 -12.80
CA LEU A 166 16.41 -1.90 -13.58
C LEU A 166 16.64 -0.38 -13.62
N LYS A 167 16.36 0.21 -14.79
CA LYS A 167 16.34 1.65 -14.99
C LYS A 167 15.27 2.03 -16.00
N ASN A 168 14.36 2.93 -15.63
CA ASN A 168 13.20 3.35 -16.43
C ASN A 168 12.40 2.16 -17.01
N TYR A 169 12.15 1.15 -16.19
CA TYR A 169 11.37 -0.02 -16.60
C TYR A 169 9.88 0.31 -16.54
N ASP A 170 9.18 0.17 -17.67
CA ASP A 170 7.73 0.44 -17.78
C ASP A 170 6.93 -0.78 -17.31
N PHE A 171 6.69 -0.84 -16.00
CA PHE A 171 5.96 -1.92 -15.36
C PHE A 171 4.52 -1.97 -15.84
N TYR A 172 3.87 -0.81 -15.95
CA TYR A 172 2.49 -0.73 -16.46
C TYR A 172 2.37 -1.35 -17.85
N ASP A 173 3.23 -0.97 -18.80
CA ASP A 173 3.16 -1.43 -20.19
C ASP A 173 3.43 -2.93 -20.32
N PHE A 174 4.32 -3.49 -19.48
CA PHE A 174 4.53 -4.94 -19.41
C PHE A 174 3.21 -5.68 -19.13
N PHE A 175 2.45 -5.22 -18.13
CA PHE A 175 1.19 -5.84 -17.72
C PHE A 175 0.03 -5.52 -18.65
N ALA A 176 -0.15 -4.26 -19.05
CA ALA A 176 -1.25 -3.81 -19.91
C ALA A 176 -1.28 -4.53 -21.27
N LYS A 177 -0.12 -4.98 -21.77
CA LYS A 177 0.00 -5.78 -23.00
C LYS A 177 -0.40 -7.24 -22.85
N ARG A 178 -0.46 -7.76 -21.62
CA ARG A 178 -0.53 -9.20 -21.32
C ARG A 178 -1.75 -9.59 -20.50
N TYR A 179 -2.25 -8.68 -19.67
CA TYR A 179 -3.31 -8.93 -18.70
C TYR A 179 -4.33 -7.79 -18.74
N ASP A 180 -5.61 -8.17 -18.75
CA ASP A 180 -6.74 -7.24 -18.63
C ASP A 180 -7.05 -7.04 -17.14
N VAL A 181 -6.18 -6.30 -16.46
CA VAL A 181 -6.27 -6.02 -15.02
C VAL A 181 -5.60 -4.70 -14.67
N LEU A 182 -6.16 -3.98 -13.69
CA LEU A 182 -5.51 -2.80 -13.12
C LEU A 182 -4.18 -3.19 -12.46
N VAL A 183 -3.14 -2.40 -12.72
CA VAL A 183 -1.78 -2.73 -12.31
C VAL A 183 -1.08 -1.52 -11.72
N PHE A 184 -0.34 -1.75 -10.63
CA PHE A 184 0.39 -0.73 -9.91
C PHE A 184 1.75 -1.26 -9.46
N VAL A 185 2.71 -0.36 -9.29
CA VAL A 185 3.99 -0.63 -8.66
C VAL A 185 4.27 0.48 -7.66
N GLU A 186 4.89 0.11 -6.55
CA GLU A 186 5.18 1.00 -5.43
C GLU A 186 6.53 0.63 -4.79
N ASN A 187 7.15 1.60 -4.14
CA ASN A 187 8.32 1.38 -3.30
C ASN A 187 7.95 0.53 -2.06
N ASP A 188 8.80 -0.42 -1.69
CA ASP A 188 8.55 -1.35 -0.58
C ASP A 188 8.36 -0.67 0.79
N ALA A 189 9.10 0.40 1.08
CA ALA A 189 8.92 1.19 2.28
C ALA A 189 7.60 1.98 2.24
N ASN A 190 7.22 2.55 1.09
CA ASN A 190 5.90 3.17 0.91
C ASN A 190 4.74 2.18 1.11
N CYS A 191 4.90 0.92 0.67
CA CYS A 191 3.92 -0.13 0.95
C CYS A 191 3.66 -0.29 2.46
N THR A 192 4.69 -0.19 3.31
CA THR A 192 4.48 -0.25 4.76
C THR A 192 3.63 0.91 5.28
N ALA A 193 3.77 2.12 4.71
CA ALA A 193 2.92 3.25 5.05
C ALA A 193 1.46 3.04 4.59
N TRP A 194 1.24 2.50 3.38
CA TRP A 194 -0.10 2.11 2.90
C TRP A 194 -0.77 1.08 3.81
N LEU A 195 0.01 0.11 4.32
CA LEU A 195 -0.49 -0.88 5.26
C LEU A 195 -0.91 -0.23 6.59
N GLU A 196 -0.05 0.60 7.17
CA GLU A 196 -0.34 1.24 8.46
C GLU A 196 -1.57 2.16 8.38
N MET A 197 -1.76 2.89 7.27
CA MET A 197 -3.01 3.63 7.03
C MET A 197 -4.24 2.72 7.02
N THR A 198 -4.10 1.50 6.52
CA THR A 198 -5.20 0.55 6.36
C THR A 198 -5.55 -0.18 7.65
N ILE A 199 -4.55 -0.64 8.39
CA ILE A 199 -4.73 -1.27 9.70
C ILE A 199 -5.32 -0.25 10.68
N ASN A 200 -4.85 0.99 10.63
CA ASN A 200 -5.29 2.07 11.50
C ASN A 200 -6.43 2.91 10.90
N ARG A 201 -7.17 2.43 9.89
CA ARG A 201 -8.18 3.23 9.16
C ARG A 201 -9.28 3.87 10.02
N ASN A 202 -9.48 3.37 11.24
CA ASN A 202 -10.45 3.90 12.21
C ASN A 202 -9.93 5.09 13.01
N VAL A 203 -8.65 5.39 12.89
CA VAL A 203 -8.01 6.58 13.45
C VAL A 203 -7.34 7.36 12.33
N ASN A 204 -7.48 8.68 12.33
CA ASN A 204 -6.71 9.49 11.40
C ASN A 204 -5.27 9.59 11.92
N LEU A 205 -4.36 8.76 11.43
CA LEU A 205 -2.94 8.82 11.82
C LEU A 205 -2.29 10.17 11.45
N GLY A 206 -2.74 10.80 10.35
CA GLY A 206 -2.18 12.04 9.84
C GLY A 206 -0.74 11.83 9.37
N ASP A 207 0.19 12.50 10.04
CA ASP A 207 1.61 12.49 9.70
C ASP A 207 2.33 11.38 10.50
N PHE A 208 2.95 10.45 9.80
CA PHE A 208 3.69 9.35 10.41
C PHE A 208 4.82 8.85 9.49
N MET A 209 5.76 8.12 10.08
CA MET A 209 6.91 7.54 9.37
C MET A 209 6.90 6.02 9.55
N CYS A 210 7.29 5.29 8.50
CA CYS A 210 7.54 3.86 8.56
C CYS A 210 8.97 3.59 8.11
N MET A 211 9.70 2.75 8.84
CA MET A 211 11.01 2.26 8.42
C MET A 211 10.91 0.76 8.26
N ILE A 212 11.40 0.25 7.14
CA ILE A 212 11.59 -1.18 6.91
C ILE A 212 13.07 -1.45 6.68
N ALA A 213 13.54 -2.59 7.18
CA ALA A 213 14.87 -3.07 6.85
C ALA A 213 14.88 -4.57 6.59
N ASP A 214 15.76 -5.01 5.70
CA ASP A 214 16.02 -6.43 5.49
C ASP A 214 17.53 -6.71 5.42
N TYR A 215 17.87 -7.96 5.72
CA TYR A 215 19.24 -8.45 5.63
C TYR A 215 19.52 -8.95 4.22
N HIS A 216 20.60 -8.44 3.65
CA HIS A 216 21.12 -8.89 2.39
C HIS A 216 22.36 -9.76 2.58
N GLU A 217 22.31 -11.01 2.14
CA GLU A 217 23.42 -11.97 2.24
C GLU A 217 24.47 -11.77 1.11
N GLY A 218 24.19 -10.90 0.13
CA GLY A 218 25.01 -10.71 -1.07
C GLY A 218 24.82 -11.83 -2.11
N ASN A 219 25.54 -11.73 -3.24
CA ASN A 219 25.46 -12.67 -4.38
C ASN A 219 24.05 -12.85 -4.97
N TYR A 220 23.32 -11.75 -5.20
CA TYR A 220 22.05 -11.83 -5.93
C TYR A 220 22.29 -11.91 -7.43
N GLN A 221 21.33 -12.51 -8.13
CA GLN A 221 21.30 -12.56 -9.58
C GLN A 221 21.53 -11.19 -10.25
N PHE A 222 21.17 -10.10 -9.56
CA PHE A 222 21.23 -8.73 -10.06
C PHE A 222 22.05 -7.77 -9.18
N GLY A 223 22.78 -8.25 -8.16
CA GLY A 223 23.60 -7.36 -7.31
C GLY A 223 24.40 -8.04 -6.21
N ASP A 224 25.56 -7.47 -5.89
CA ASP A 224 26.54 -8.06 -4.95
C ASP A 224 26.50 -7.46 -3.53
N ARG A 225 25.53 -6.61 -3.20
CA ARG A 225 25.53 -5.91 -1.90
C ARG A 225 25.01 -6.79 -0.77
N ALA A 226 25.84 -6.93 0.26
CA ALA A 226 25.50 -7.56 1.51
C ALA A 226 25.40 -6.53 2.65
N GLY A 227 24.61 -6.84 3.67
CA GLY A 227 24.34 -5.97 4.82
C GLY A 227 22.87 -5.56 4.95
N ILE A 228 22.58 -4.57 5.79
CA ILE A 228 21.22 -4.12 6.06
C ILE A 228 20.83 -3.02 5.07
N GLY A 229 19.80 -3.25 4.26
CA GLY A 229 19.13 -2.20 3.48
C GLY A 229 18.01 -1.57 4.31
N VAL A 230 17.84 -0.25 4.24
CA VAL A 230 16.80 0.47 4.99
C VAL A 230 15.98 1.33 4.05
N GLY A 231 14.66 1.22 4.11
CA GLY A 231 13.73 2.10 3.41
C GLY A 231 12.86 2.88 4.39
N ILE A 232 12.50 4.11 4.03
CA ILE A 232 11.56 4.93 4.81
C ILE A 232 10.35 5.29 3.95
N GLY A 233 9.16 4.92 4.42
CA GLY A 233 7.89 5.40 3.89
C GLY A 233 7.38 6.57 4.73
N LEU A 234 6.86 7.62 4.10
CA LEU A 234 6.30 8.79 4.78
C LEU A 234 4.82 8.94 4.47
N SER A 235 4.02 9.24 5.49
CA SER A 235 2.67 9.79 5.31
C SER A 235 2.65 11.25 5.78
N ILE A 236 2.15 12.14 4.92
CA ILE A 236 1.96 13.56 5.21
C ILE A 236 0.54 13.95 4.79
N GLY A 237 -0.23 14.55 5.70
CA GLY A 237 -1.62 14.90 5.48
C GLY A 237 -2.53 13.69 5.30
N GLY A 238 -2.14 12.52 5.84
CA GLY A 238 -2.86 11.27 5.66
C GLY A 238 -2.74 10.66 4.25
N LYS A 239 -1.62 10.93 3.57
CA LYS A 239 -1.30 10.39 2.24
C LYS A 239 0.16 9.98 2.20
N VAL A 240 0.46 8.89 1.53
CA VAL A 240 1.85 8.50 1.26
C VAL A 240 2.52 9.60 0.42
N TYR A 241 3.71 10.03 0.86
CA TYR A 241 4.43 11.14 0.26
C TYR A 241 5.65 10.65 -0.52
N HIS A 242 5.55 10.67 -1.85
CA HIS A 242 6.60 10.24 -2.78
C HIS A 242 7.67 11.30 -3.05
N GLY A 243 7.34 12.59 -2.84
CA GLY A 243 8.21 13.72 -3.20
C GLY A 243 8.29 13.98 -4.71
N SER A 244 8.90 15.11 -5.10
CA SER A 244 8.88 15.59 -6.50
C SER A 244 9.63 14.73 -7.52
N HIS A 245 10.45 13.79 -7.04
CA HIS A 245 11.22 12.86 -7.89
C HIS A 245 10.99 11.40 -7.47
N HIS A 246 9.90 11.15 -6.72
CA HIS A 246 9.55 9.81 -6.21
C HIS A 246 10.62 9.17 -5.31
N SER A 247 11.56 9.96 -4.78
CA SER A 247 12.70 9.51 -3.95
C SER A 247 12.59 9.94 -2.49
N SER A 248 11.40 10.37 -2.05
CA SER A 248 11.15 10.65 -0.63
C SER A 248 11.42 9.40 0.20
N GLY A 249 12.18 9.53 1.29
CA GLY A 249 12.53 8.41 2.15
C GLY A 249 13.75 7.58 1.73
N GLU A 250 14.37 7.91 0.59
CA GLU A 250 15.69 7.38 0.18
C GLU A 250 16.80 7.96 1.06
N ILE A 251 16.87 7.49 2.30
CA ILE A 251 17.76 8.02 3.31
C ILE A 251 19.22 7.66 3.03
N CYS A 252 20.09 8.67 3.18
CA CYS A 252 21.52 8.49 3.36
C CYS A 252 21.89 8.85 4.80
N THR A 253 22.67 8.00 5.47
CA THR A 253 23.09 8.26 6.85
C THR A 253 24.17 9.34 6.93
N LEU A 254 24.42 9.86 8.13
CA LEU A 254 25.40 10.91 8.40
C LEU A 254 26.83 10.53 7.98
N SER A 255 27.17 9.24 7.98
CA SER A 255 28.47 8.77 7.50
C SER A 255 28.59 8.79 5.98
N TRP A 256 27.49 8.78 5.22
CA TRP A 256 27.49 8.70 3.76
C TRP A 256 28.16 9.90 3.09
N ARG A 257 28.89 9.63 2.00
CA ARG A 257 29.53 10.62 1.13
C ARG A 257 29.24 10.26 -0.32
N GLY A 258 29.37 11.23 -1.24
CA GLY A 258 29.02 11.05 -2.66
C GLY A 258 29.79 9.97 -3.45
N HIS A 259 30.84 9.38 -2.87
CA HIS A 259 31.57 8.25 -3.46
C HIS A 259 31.15 6.89 -2.88
N ASN A 260 30.35 6.88 -1.82
CA ASN A 260 29.85 5.65 -1.22
C ASN A 260 28.80 5.02 -2.12
N LYS A 261 28.81 3.70 -2.14
CA LYS A 261 27.76 2.89 -2.74
C LYS A 261 26.69 2.63 -1.67
N GLY A 262 25.42 2.84 -1.98
CA GLY A 262 24.31 2.60 -1.05
C GLY A 262 24.03 3.78 -0.12
N GLN A 263 23.52 3.48 1.07
CA GLN A 263 22.87 4.45 1.97
C GLN A 263 23.73 4.88 3.16
N THR A 264 24.90 4.27 3.36
CA THR A 264 25.79 4.56 4.49
C THR A 264 27.24 4.69 4.04
N GLY A 265 28.03 5.44 4.82
CA GLY A 265 29.47 5.56 4.64
C GLY A 265 30.28 4.49 5.38
N LEU A 266 29.62 3.55 6.06
CA LEU A 266 30.29 2.47 6.77
C LEU A 266 30.96 1.48 5.80
N PRO A 267 32.10 0.88 6.18
CA PRO A 267 32.78 -0.13 5.37
C PRO A 267 31.90 -1.35 5.05
N GLU A 268 32.00 -1.88 3.84
CA GLU A 268 31.23 -3.04 3.39
C GLU A 268 31.46 -4.28 4.26
N ASP A 269 32.68 -4.50 4.73
CA ASP A 269 33.01 -5.62 5.63
C ASP A 269 32.32 -5.50 6.99
N LEU A 270 32.08 -4.28 7.46
CA LEU A 270 31.28 -4.01 8.66
C LEU A 270 29.80 -4.30 8.40
N LEU A 271 29.27 -3.86 7.26
CA LEU A 271 27.87 -4.11 6.88
C LEU A 271 27.56 -5.60 6.78
N ILE A 272 28.45 -6.39 6.15
CA ILE A 272 28.33 -7.85 6.08
C ILE A 272 28.29 -8.46 7.49
N LYS A 273 29.20 -8.02 8.37
CA LYS A 273 29.31 -8.56 9.74
C LYS A 273 28.16 -8.11 10.65
N SER A 274 27.40 -7.07 10.30
CA SER A 274 26.32 -6.53 11.15
C SER A 274 25.24 -7.55 11.55
N VAL A 275 25.12 -8.65 10.79
CA VAL A 275 24.19 -9.76 11.08
C VAL A 275 24.71 -10.68 12.18
N SER A 276 26.03 -10.79 12.33
CA SER A 276 26.69 -11.80 13.18
C SER A 276 27.57 -11.21 14.29
N ASP A 277 27.97 -9.94 14.18
CA ASP A 277 28.90 -9.26 15.08
C ASP A 277 28.21 -8.07 15.78
N GLU A 278 28.27 -8.08 17.11
CA GLU A 278 27.61 -7.08 17.97
C GLU A 278 28.19 -5.67 17.75
N THR A 279 29.51 -5.55 17.53
CA THR A 279 30.15 -4.24 17.38
C THR A 279 29.79 -3.62 16.04
N ALA A 280 29.78 -4.42 14.98
CA ALA A 280 29.33 -4.01 13.66
C ALA A 280 27.85 -3.60 13.68
N TRP A 281 26.99 -4.41 14.33
CA TRP A 281 25.58 -4.09 14.51
C TRP A 281 25.37 -2.76 15.23
N LYS A 282 26.01 -2.56 16.40
CA LYS A 282 25.92 -1.30 17.16
C LYS A 282 26.40 -0.11 16.35
N THR A 283 27.48 -0.27 15.58
CA THR A 283 28.02 0.81 14.73
C THR A 283 27.03 1.21 13.64
N PHE A 284 26.43 0.24 12.95
CA PHE A 284 25.39 0.48 11.94
C PHE A 284 24.16 1.16 12.55
N MET A 285 23.64 0.61 13.66
CA MET A 285 22.46 1.15 14.34
C MET A 285 22.71 2.58 14.83
N LYS A 286 23.91 2.89 15.31
CA LYS A 286 24.26 4.24 15.77
C LYS A 286 24.28 5.24 14.62
N ASP A 287 24.86 4.85 13.49
CA ASP A 287 24.88 5.66 12.26
C ASP A 287 23.45 5.91 11.77
N LEU A 288 22.61 4.87 11.69
CA LEU A 288 21.21 4.97 11.26
C LEU A 288 20.40 5.88 12.20
N PHE A 289 20.28 5.55 13.48
CA PHE A 289 19.39 6.27 14.41
C PHE A 289 19.87 7.69 14.71
N SER A 290 21.17 7.96 14.69
CA SER A 290 21.68 9.34 14.80
C SER A 290 21.29 10.19 13.58
N SER A 291 21.19 9.57 12.40
CA SER A 291 20.78 10.24 11.16
C SER A 291 19.30 10.61 11.14
N LEU A 292 18.47 9.86 11.88
CA LEU A 292 17.02 10.10 11.97
C LEU A 292 16.63 11.25 12.90
N VAL A 293 17.51 11.68 13.81
CA VAL A 293 17.25 12.76 14.78
C VAL A 293 16.80 14.08 14.11
N PRO A 294 17.55 14.64 13.12
CA PRO A 294 17.10 15.84 12.43
C PRO A 294 15.84 15.61 11.62
N ILE A 295 15.65 14.41 11.04
CA ILE A 295 14.48 14.07 10.23
C ILE A 295 13.21 14.09 11.09
N LEU A 296 13.23 13.44 12.25
CA LEU A 296 12.11 13.46 13.20
C LEU A 296 11.76 14.88 13.64
N SER A 297 12.77 15.72 13.87
CA SER A 297 12.56 17.11 14.30
C SER A 297 11.93 17.99 13.21
N VAL A 298 12.16 17.67 11.93
CA VAL A 298 11.61 18.42 10.79
C VAL A 298 10.23 17.90 10.41
N LEU A 299 10.05 16.58 10.41
CA LEU A 299 8.80 15.95 9.99
C LEU A 299 7.73 15.96 11.08
N ASP A 300 8.12 16.02 12.36
CA ASP A 300 7.21 15.98 13.51
C ASP A 300 6.14 14.87 13.41
N PRO A 301 6.53 13.60 13.17
CA PRO A 301 5.55 12.54 12.96
C PRO A 301 4.87 12.18 14.28
N ARG A 302 3.58 11.84 14.21
CA ARG A 302 2.83 11.34 15.38
C ARG A 302 3.31 9.96 15.83
N VAL A 303 3.65 9.11 14.86
CA VAL A 303 4.07 7.73 15.07
C VAL A 303 5.23 7.42 14.14
N PHE A 304 6.20 6.68 14.66
CA PHE A 304 7.25 6.06 13.88
C PHE A 304 7.14 4.53 14.01
N PHE A 305 6.72 3.88 12.92
CA PHE A 305 6.62 2.43 12.80
C PHE A 305 7.95 1.85 12.31
N VAL A 306 8.34 0.71 12.88
CA VAL A 306 9.56 -0.01 12.52
C VAL A 306 9.21 -1.46 12.17
N HIS A 307 9.55 -1.85 10.95
CA HIS A 307 9.29 -3.15 10.35
C HIS A 307 10.57 -3.85 9.91
N GLY A 308 10.47 -5.17 9.73
CA GLY A 308 11.55 -5.97 9.15
C GLY A 308 12.43 -6.69 10.17
N LYS A 309 13.15 -7.70 9.68
CA LYS A 309 13.91 -8.66 10.49
C LYS A 309 15.03 -8.04 11.34
N PRO A 310 15.79 -7.04 10.87
CA PRO A 310 16.83 -6.42 11.69
C PRO A 310 16.34 -5.82 13.00
N PHE A 311 15.03 -5.55 13.09
CA PHE A 311 14.41 -4.95 14.26
C PHE A 311 13.58 -5.92 15.09
N SER A 312 13.70 -7.24 14.89
CA SER A 312 12.83 -8.23 15.54
C SER A 312 12.95 -8.31 17.06
N ASP A 313 14.10 -7.91 17.62
CA ASP A 313 14.34 -7.85 19.07
C ASP A 313 14.13 -6.42 19.60
N GLU A 314 12.87 -6.08 19.88
CA GLU A 314 12.48 -4.76 20.37
C GLU A 314 13.21 -4.38 21.68
N THR A 315 13.41 -5.33 22.58
CA THR A 315 14.08 -5.08 23.86
C THR A 315 15.52 -4.65 23.62
N ARG A 316 16.27 -5.40 22.81
CA ARG A 316 17.65 -5.07 22.44
C ARG A 316 17.77 -3.70 21.80
N ILE A 317 16.84 -3.34 20.91
CA ILE A 317 16.85 -2.03 20.24
C ILE A 317 16.56 -0.91 21.23
N ARG A 318 15.57 -1.07 22.10
CA ARG A 318 15.23 -0.06 23.11
C ARG A 318 16.36 0.15 24.11
N GLU A 319 17.06 -0.91 24.52
CA GLU A 319 18.26 -0.81 25.35
C GLU A 319 19.38 -0.09 24.62
N PHE A 320 19.67 -0.48 23.37
CA PHE A 320 20.64 0.20 22.51
C PHE A 320 20.33 1.70 22.37
N LEU A 321 19.09 2.08 22.11
CA LEU A 321 18.71 3.49 21.94
C LEU A 321 18.92 4.30 23.23
N LYS A 322 18.69 3.71 24.40
CA LYS A 322 18.93 4.37 25.69
C LYS A 322 20.42 4.59 25.96
N GLU A 323 21.24 3.61 25.61
CA GLU A 323 22.68 3.63 25.88
C GLU A 323 23.46 4.45 24.85
N GLU A 324 23.18 4.25 23.56
CA GLU A 324 24.04 4.70 22.46
C GLU A 324 23.45 5.87 21.66
N CYS A 325 22.12 6.05 21.67
CA CYS A 325 21.41 7.09 20.92
C CYS A 325 20.36 7.85 21.76
N PRO A 326 20.65 8.30 23.00
CA PRO A 326 19.65 8.94 23.86
C PRO A 326 19.01 10.20 23.25
N GLN A 327 19.73 10.90 22.36
CA GLN A 327 19.23 12.05 21.61
C GLN A 327 18.03 11.71 20.72
N PHE A 328 17.98 10.50 20.17
CA PHE A 328 16.86 10.04 19.36
C PHE A 328 15.59 9.95 20.21
N LEU A 329 15.69 9.29 21.37
CA LEU A 329 14.58 9.18 22.32
C LEU A 329 14.15 10.55 22.87
N ALA A 330 15.10 11.44 23.14
CA ALA A 330 14.80 12.79 23.64
C ALA A 330 14.03 13.63 22.60
N VAL A 331 14.37 13.52 21.31
CA VAL A 331 13.60 14.17 20.24
C VAL A 331 12.20 13.58 20.14
N MET A 332 12.06 12.25 20.17
CA MET A 332 10.74 11.60 20.14
C MET A 332 9.83 12.06 21.28
N ASP A 333 10.36 12.14 22.50
CA ASP A 333 9.61 12.64 23.67
C ASP A 333 9.22 14.11 23.50
N LYS A 334 10.16 14.95 23.04
CA LYS A 334 9.94 16.39 22.81
C LYS A 334 8.78 16.66 21.84
N ILE A 335 8.63 15.84 20.81
CA ILE A 335 7.57 15.98 19.80
C ILE A 335 6.34 15.12 20.09
N GLY A 336 6.37 14.28 21.14
CA GLY A 336 5.29 13.34 21.45
C GLY A 336 5.13 12.20 20.44
N CYS A 337 6.17 11.87 19.67
CA CYS A 337 6.15 10.78 18.69
C CYS A 337 6.23 9.42 19.39
N LYS A 338 5.35 8.49 19.01
CA LYS A 338 5.38 7.10 19.49
C LYS A 338 6.28 6.23 18.63
N LEU A 339 7.11 5.39 19.24
CA LEU A 339 7.91 4.36 18.55
C LEU A 339 7.25 2.99 18.68
N LEU A 340 6.78 2.44 17.55
CA LEU A 340 6.11 1.13 17.49
C LEU A 340 6.90 0.16 16.60
N PHE A 341 7.00 -1.09 17.03
CA PHE A 341 7.64 -2.16 16.27
C PHE A 341 6.60 -3.17 15.81
N ASP A 342 6.52 -3.42 14.51
CA ASP A 342 5.75 -4.53 13.95
C ASP A 342 6.63 -5.33 12.98
N THR A 343 7.36 -6.29 13.54
CA THR A 343 8.43 -7.04 12.87
C THR A 343 8.09 -8.50 12.66
N LYS A 344 6.91 -8.95 13.11
CA LYS A 344 6.48 -10.35 13.04
C LYS A 344 5.84 -10.70 11.71
N ASP A 345 5.21 -9.73 11.06
CA ASP A 345 4.55 -9.94 9.79
C ASP A 345 5.55 -9.84 8.64
N GLU A 346 6.00 -10.99 8.15
CA GLU A 346 6.87 -11.04 6.98
C GLU A 346 6.18 -10.53 5.71
N PHE A 347 4.84 -10.45 5.67
CA PHE A 347 4.07 -10.04 4.48
C PHE A 347 3.72 -8.56 4.48
N VAL A 348 4.34 -7.74 5.33
CA VAL A 348 4.06 -6.30 5.49
C VAL A 348 4.08 -5.55 4.14
N VAL A 349 5.08 -5.78 3.29
CA VAL A 349 5.20 -5.13 1.98
C VAL A 349 4.10 -5.61 1.02
N ALA A 350 3.88 -6.93 0.94
CA ALA A 350 2.86 -7.50 0.05
C ALA A 350 1.44 -7.05 0.45
N LYS A 351 1.13 -7.00 1.75
CA LYS A 351 -0.14 -6.47 2.26
C LYS A 351 -0.25 -4.97 2.02
N GLY A 352 0.84 -4.23 2.21
CA GLY A 352 0.93 -2.81 1.87
C GLY A 352 0.62 -2.52 0.41
N ALA A 353 1.25 -3.27 -0.49
CA ALA A 353 1.00 -3.22 -1.92
C ALA A 353 -0.48 -3.46 -2.25
N ALA A 354 -1.07 -4.54 -1.73
CA ALA A 354 -2.49 -4.83 -1.95
C ALA A 354 -3.42 -3.73 -1.38
N THR A 355 -3.12 -3.24 -0.18
CA THR A 355 -3.95 -2.26 0.51
C THR A 355 -3.81 -0.84 -0.03
N MET A 356 -2.73 -0.50 -0.74
CA MET A 356 -2.61 0.73 -1.53
C MET A 356 -3.81 0.91 -2.46
N PHE A 357 -4.20 -0.14 -3.18
CA PHE A 357 -5.36 -0.08 -4.07
C PHE A 357 -6.65 0.20 -3.30
N LEU A 358 -6.86 -0.46 -2.15
CA LEU A 358 -8.04 -0.22 -1.30
C LEU A 358 -8.05 1.23 -0.78
N GLN A 359 -6.91 1.75 -0.33
CA GLN A 359 -6.79 3.14 0.10
C GLN A 359 -7.14 4.12 -1.01
N LYS A 360 -6.64 3.90 -2.23
CA LYS A 360 -6.98 4.74 -3.40
C LYS A 360 -8.45 4.62 -3.78
N LEU A 361 -9.02 3.41 -3.83
CA LEU A 361 -10.44 3.18 -4.16
C LEU A 361 -11.38 3.89 -3.16
N PHE A 362 -11.06 3.82 -1.87
CA PHE A 362 -11.85 4.45 -0.82
C PHE A 362 -11.43 5.89 -0.51
N ALA A 363 -10.50 6.49 -1.26
CA ALA A 363 -10.14 7.89 -1.12
C ALA A 363 -10.95 8.78 -2.07
N VAL A 364 -11.07 10.06 -1.72
CA VAL A 364 -11.55 11.07 -2.67
C VAL A 364 -10.48 11.22 -3.75
N PRO A 365 -10.83 11.07 -5.05
CA PRO A 365 -9.86 11.21 -6.12
C PRO A 365 -9.19 12.58 -6.10
N GLU A 366 -7.88 12.61 -6.33
CA GLU A 366 -7.14 13.87 -6.46
C GLU A 366 -7.19 14.38 -7.89
N LEU A 367 -7.33 15.68 -8.06
CA LEU A 367 -7.36 16.29 -9.39
C LEU A 367 -6.04 16.12 -10.15
N SER A 368 -4.91 16.08 -9.42
CA SER A 368 -3.58 15.84 -9.99
C SER A 368 -3.41 14.42 -10.51
N GLU A 369 -4.11 13.44 -9.95
CA GLU A 369 -4.00 12.03 -10.34
C GLU A 369 -4.86 11.66 -11.54
N ILE A 370 -5.75 12.54 -12.02
CA ILE A 370 -6.69 12.19 -13.12
C ILE A 370 -5.97 11.92 -14.45
N GLU A 371 -4.80 12.53 -14.67
CA GLU A 371 -4.03 12.36 -15.90
C GLU A 371 -2.97 11.23 -15.79
N SER A 372 -2.86 10.59 -14.63
CA SER A 372 -1.93 9.49 -14.39
C SER A 372 -2.36 8.23 -15.16
N ARG A 373 -1.39 7.46 -15.66
CA ARG A 373 -1.65 6.17 -16.35
C ARG A 373 -2.29 5.14 -15.43
N THR A 374 -2.02 5.23 -14.14
CA THR A 374 -2.56 4.35 -13.10
C THR A 374 -3.84 4.92 -12.46
N HIS A 375 -4.42 5.99 -13.00
CA HIS A 375 -5.73 6.48 -12.57
C HIS A 375 -6.82 5.43 -12.82
N PHE A 376 -7.76 5.33 -11.88
CA PHE A 376 -8.96 4.52 -12.00
C PHE A 376 -10.10 5.14 -11.18
N ASP A 377 -11.33 4.80 -11.53
CA ASP A 377 -12.51 5.13 -10.73
C ASP A 377 -13.40 3.91 -10.43
N TRP A 378 -14.57 4.14 -9.84
CA TRP A 378 -15.49 3.05 -9.49
C TRP A 378 -16.02 2.29 -10.72
N GLU A 379 -16.17 2.95 -11.86
CA GLU A 379 -16.65 2.32 -13.09
C GLU A 379 -15.59 1.34 -13.61
N ASP A 380 -14.30 1.71 -13.58
CA ASP A 380 -13.20 0.80 -13.92
C ASP A 380 -13.16 -0.44 -13.01
N VAL A 381 -13.34 -0.26 -11.69
CA VAL A 381 -13.32 -1.38 -10.73
C VAL A 381 -14.52 -2.30 -10.88
N ILE A 382 -15.71 -1.74 -11.13
CA ILE A 382 -16.93 -2.54 -11.37
C ILE A 382 -16.82 -3.32 -12.68
N ASP A 383 -16.29 -2.70 -13.74
CA ASP A 383 -16.04 -3.36 -15.02
C ASP A 383 -15.04 -4.51 -14.87
N GLN A 384 -14.00 -4.32 -14.06
CA GLN A 384 -13.02 -5.35 -13.75
C GLN A 384 -13.63 -6.54 -12.99
N ALA A 385 -14.57 -6.28 -12.07
CA ALA A 385 -15.27 -7.32 -11.32
C ALA A 385 -16.24 -8.12 -12.23
N TYR A 386 -16.91 -7.45 -13.17
CA TYR A 386 -17.95 -8.03 -14.02
C TYR A 386 -17.85 -7.56 -15.49
N PRO A 387 -16.90 -8.08 -16.27
CA PRO A 387 -16.63 -7.61 -17.65
C PRO A 387 -17.83 -7.70 -18.60
N MET A 388 -18.81 -8.59 -18.32
CA MET A 388 -20.00 -8.78 -19.15
C MET A 388 -21.10 -7.72 -18.98
N LYS A 389 -21.04 -6.84 -17.95
CA LYS A 389 -22.02 -5.74 -17.80
C LYS A 389 -21.92 -4.68 -18.91
N LYS A 390 -20.83 -4.64 -19.69
CA LYS A 390 -20.66 -3.77 -20.88
C LYS A 390 -21.72 -3.98 -21.99
N THR A 391 -22.43 -5.11 -22.01
CA THR A 391 -23.32 -5.46 -23.13
C THR A 391 -24.72 -4.84 -23.11
N TYR A 392 -25.04 -3.96 -22.14
CA TYR A 392 -26.37 -3.34 -22.02
C TYR A 392 -26.40 -1.80 -22.14
N GLU A 393 -25.46 -1.19 -22.86
CA GLU A 393 -25.70 0.14 -23.42
C GLU A 393 -26.47 0.04 -24.75
N LYS A 394 -27.70 0.59 -24.71
CA LYS A 394 -28.71 0.62 -25.78
C LYS A 394 -28.15 0.86 -27.19
N PRO A 395 -28.67 0.19 -28.23
CA PRO A 395 -28.37 0.59 -29.61
C PRO A 395 -28.81 2.04 -29.83
N ARG A 396 -27.88 2.89 -30.30
CA ARG A 396 -28.25 4.18 -30.89
C ARG A 396 -29.21 3.89 -32.03
N MET A 397 -30.48 4.25 -31.85
CA MET A 397 -31.43 4.37 -32.95
C MET A 397 -30.85 5.37 -33.95
N GLU A 398 -30.31 4.87 -35.06
CA GLU A 398 -30.06 5.69 -36.24
C GLU A 398 -31.41 6.22 -36.70
N VAL A 399 -31.60 7.53 -36.54
CA VAL A 399 -32.71 8.25 -37.15
C VAL A 399 -32.44 8.26 -38.65
N ILE A 400 -33.10 7.35 -39.36
CA ILE A 400 -33.23 7.40 -40.81
C ILE A 400 -34.04 8.65 -41.15
N HIS A 401 -33.39 9.68 -41.69
CA HIS A 401 -34.07 10.72 -42.44
C HIS A 401 -34.05 10.36 -43.92
N ALA A 402 -35.25 10.19 -44.46
CA ALA A 402 -35.56 10.10 -45.89
C ALA A 402 -35.40 11.44 -46.60
#